data_AF-A0A951U7J5-F1
#
_entry.id   AF-A0A951U7J5-F1
#
_cell.length_a   1.000
_cell.length_b   1.000
_cell.length_c   1.000
_cell.angle_alpha   90.00
_cell.angle_beta   90.00
_cell.angle_gamma   90.00
#
_symmetry.space_group_name_H-M   'P 1'
#
loop_
_entity.id
_entity.type
_entity.pdbx_description
1 polymer ?
#
loop_
_entity_poly.entity_id
_entity_poly.type
_entity_poly.pdbx_seq_one_letter_code
_entity_poly.pdbx_strand_id
1 'polypeptide(L)'
;MICFDQLIATLMQVMIENAGAETGALVLLEDNQLTVVAQCSGSRQCDLKKLAVADCATIPFSIIHSVEYTQETLALDDAVSESSFSTDPYIQHHQTRSLLCMPILKQNQLIGILYLENNLSTGVFTSDRLQVLKLLMTQAAISLENARSYEHLKD
;
A
#
# COMPACT_ATOMS: atom_id res chain seq x y z
N MET A 1 -12.66 -22.27 -1.05
CA MET A 1 -13.23 -20.91 -0.92
C MET A 1 -12.13 -20.07 -0.30
N ILE A 2 -11.46 -19.22 -1.08
CA ILE A 2 -10.36 -18.40 -0.54
C ILE A 2 -11.01 -17.35 0.35
N CYS A 3 -10.65 -17.34 1.63
CA CYS A 3 -11.08 -16.30 2.57
C CYS A 3 -10.41 -14.98 2.14
N PHE A 4 -11.15 -13.87 2.12
CA PHE A 4 -10.70 -12.55 1.66
C PHE A 4 -9.35 -12.15 2.28
N ASP A 5 -9.22 -12.38 3.58
CA ASP A 5 -8.00 -12.21 4.37
C ASP A 5 -6.78 -12.95 3.79
N GLN A 6 -6.98 -14.20 3.36
CA GLN A 6 -5.88 -15.02 2.82
C GLN A 6 -5.45 -14.56 1.43
N LEU A 7 -6.39 -14.03 0.63
CA LEU A 7 -6.07 -13.38 -0.64
C LEU A 7 -5.20 -12.14 -0.40
N ILE A 8 -5.62 -11.25 0.51
CA ILE A 8 -4.88 -10.03 0.84
C ILE A 8 -3.47 -10.35 1.33
N ALA A 9 -3.34 -11.28 2.28
CA ALA A 9 -2.04 -11.68 2.81
C ALA A 9 -1.11 -12.22 1.69
N THR A 10 -1.64 -13.05 0.80
CA THR A 10 -0.87 -13.60 -0.32
C THR A 10 -0.43 -12.50 -1.29
N LEU A 11 -1.34 -11.58 -1.65
CA LEU A 11 -1.04 -10.46 -2.54
C LEU A 11 0.04 -9.55 -1.95
N MET A 12 -0.10 -9.17 -0.70
CA MET A 12 0.87 -8.32 -0.01
C MET A 12 2.25 -8.96 0.05
N GLN A 13 2.32 -10.26 0.37
CA GLN A 13 3.58 -10.97 0.40
C GLN A 13 4.26 -10.98 -0.98
N VAL A 14 3.51 -11.27 -2.04
CA VAL A 14 4.03 -11.24 -3.42
C VAL A 14 4.49 -9.83 -3.80
N MET A 15 3.75 -8.79 -3.44
CA MET A 15 4.11 -7.40 -3.75
C MET A 15 5.40 -6.98 -3.04
N ILE A 16 5.52 -7.26 -1.73
CA ILE A 16 6.71 -6.93 -0.95
C ILE A 16 7.94 -7.63 -1.50
N GLU A 17 7.84 -8.94 -1.78
CA GLU A 17 8.94 -9.73 -2.32
C GLU A 17 9.37 -9.25 -3.72
N ASN A 18 8.42 -8.97 -4.62
CA ASN A 18 8.73 -8.51 -5.98
C ASN A 18 9.22 -7.05 -6.02
N ALA A 19 8.75 -6.21 -5.11
CA ALA A 19 9.19 -4.82 -5.01
C ALA A 19 10.57 -4.70 -4.37
N GLY A 20 10.97 -5.66 -3.52
CA GLY A 20 12.12 -5.51 -2.63
C GLY A 20 11.83 -4.61 -1.43
N ALA A 21 10.55 -4.47 -1.07
CA ALA A 21 10.14 -3.71 0.11
C ALA A 21 10.43 -4.50 1.39
N GLU A 22 10.60 -3.79 2.50
CA GLU A 22 10.70 -4.38 3.84
C GLU A 22 9.34 -4.38 4.54
N THR A 23 8.61 -3.29 4.37
CA THR A 23 7.30 -3.07 4.96
C THR A 23 6.32 -2.63 3.89
N GLY A 24 5.06 -3.00 4.06
CA GLY A 24 3.97 -2.59 3.18
C GLY A 24 2.64 -2.56 3.89
N ALA A 25 1.73 -1.73 3.39
CA ALA A 25 0.36 -1.67 3.85
C ALA A 25 -0.61 -1.60 2.66
N LEU A 26 -1.74 -2.28 2.80
CA LEU A 26 -2.89 -2.15 1.91
C LEU A 26 -3.96 -1.32 2.59
N VAL A 27 -4.36 -0.25 1.93
CA VAL A 27 -5.45 0.62 2.34
C VAL A 27 -6.59 0.46 1.35
N LEU A 28 -7.80 0.27 1.82
CA LEU A 28 -9.01 0.20 0.99
C LEU A 28 -9.94 1.35 1.33
N LEU A 29 -10.66 1.83 0.33
CA LEU A 29 -11.72 2.81 0.51
C LEU A 29 -13.01 2.08 0.90
N GLU A 30 -13.39 2.15 2.17
CA GLU A 30 -14.61 1.56 2.75
C GLU A 30 -15.50 2.69 3.27
N ASP A 31 -16.76 2.76 2.85
CA ASP A 31 -17.73 3.80 3.27
C ASP A 31 -17.21 5.24 3.18
N ASN A 32 -16.48 5.53 2.10
CA ASN A 32 -15.86 6.83 1.84
C ASN A 32 -14.78 7.23 2.88
N GLN A 33 -14.20 6.25 3.55
CA GLN A 33 -13.07 6.39 4.46
C GLN A 33 -11.95 5.40 4.10
N LEU A 34 -10.71 5.88 4.12
CA LEU A 34 -9.55 5.02 3.93
C LEU A 34 -9.28 4.20 5.20
N THR A 35 -9.30 2.89 5.02
CA THR A 35 -9.07 1.90 6.08
C THR A 35 -7.88 1.05 5.71
N VAL A 36 -6.89 0.98 6.59
CA VAL A 36 -5.79 0.03 6.50
C VAL A 36 -6.35 -1.36 6.78
N VAL A 37 -6.29 -2.26 5.80
CA VAL A 37 -6.83 -3.62 5.91
C VAL A 37 -5.74 -4.68 6.03
N ALA A 38 -4.50 -4.34 5.66
CA ALA A 38 -3.36 -5.21 5.87
C ALA A 38 -2.08 -4.40 6.06
N GLN A 39 -1.22 -4.91 6.92
CA GLN A 39 0.11 -4.40 7.16
C GLN A 39 1.05 -5.58 7.26
N CYS A 40 2.17 -5.53 6.55
CA CYS A 40 3.16 -6.58 6.60
C CYS A 40 4.52 -5.91 6.77
N SER A 41 5.28 -6.38 7.75
CA SER A 41 6.65 -5.89 8.00
C SER A 41 7.56 -7.10 8.17
N GLY A 42 8.68 -7.11 7.47
CA GLY A 42 9.68 -8.17 7.58
C GLY A 42 9.14 -9.58 7.29
N SER A 43 9.57 -10.56 8.09
CA SER A 43 9.35 -11.99 7.83
C SER A 43 7.87 -12.41 7.92
N ARG A 44 7.22 -12.42 6.76
CA ARG A 44 6.10 -13.27 6.30
C ARG A 44 4.72 -13.12 6.94
N GLN A 45 4.55 -12.51 8.11
CA GLN A 45 3.22 -12.40 8.72
C GLN A 45 2.62 -11.01 8.51
N CYS A 46 1.48 -10.97 7.82
CA CYS A 46 0.67 -9.78 7.68
C CYS A 46 -0.34 -9.69 8.83
N ASP A 47 -0.42 -8.52 9.47
CA ASP A 47 -1.52 -8.14 10.34
C ASP A 47 -2.67 -7.63 9.47
N LEU A 48 -3.83 -8.29 9.58
CA LEU A 48 -5.04 -7.98 8.81
C LEU A 48 -6.06 -7.19 9.62
N LYS A 49 -5.64 -6.60 10.74
CA LYS A 49 -6.51 -5.75 11.56
C LYS A 49 -6.90 -4.48 10.78
N LYS A 50 -8.21 -4.29 10.63
CA LYS A 50 -8.78 -3.07 10.06
C LYS A 50 -8.59 -1.88 11.01
N LEU A 51 -8.02 -0.79 10.50
CA LEU A 51 -7.83 0.47 11.25
C LEU A 51 -8.02 1.66 10.30
N ALA A 52 -8.71 2.71 10.75
CA ALA A 52 -8.81 3.94 9.97
C ALA A 52 -7.42 4.55 9.76
N VAL A 53 -7.13 5.06 8.56
CA VAL A 53 -5.82 5.67 8.25
C VAL A 53 -5.51 6.84 9.20
N ALA A 54 -6.52 7.59 9.63
CA ALA A 54 -6.37 8.68 10.59
C ALA A 54 -5.85 8.25 11.97
N ASP A 55 -6.11 7.01 12.38
CA ASP A 55 -5.66 6.45 13.65
C ASP A 55 -4.42 5.56 13.50
N CYS A 56 -3.90 5.44 12.27
CA CYS A 56 -2.82 4.52 11.95
C CYS A 56 -1.46 5.22 12.00
N ALA A 57 -0.63 4.83 12.96
CA ALA A 57 0.72 5.40 13.15
C ALA A 57 1.82 4.65 12.38
N THR A 58 1.48 3.61 11.62
CA THR A 58 2.43 2.71 10.95
C THR A 58 2.59 3.01 9.46
N ILE A 59 1.95 4.06 8.95
CA ILE A 59 2.11 4.57 7.59
C ILE A 59 2.08 6.10 7.60
N PRO A 60 2.77 6.78 6.66
CA PRO A 60 2.82 8.24 6.59
C PRO A 60 1.49 8.81 6.06
N PHE A 61 0.69 9.39 6.95
CA PHE A 61 -0.62 9.97 6.61
C PHE A 61 -0.56 10.98 5.46
N SER A 62 0.47 11.85 5.44
CA SER A 62 0.63 12.89 4.42
C SER A 62 0.77 12.33 3.00
N ILE A 63 1.48 11.21 2.86
CA ILE A 63 1.72 10.55 1.58
C ILE A 63 0.48 9.81 1.10
N ILE A 64 -0.19 9.09 2.00
CA ILE A 64 -1.45 8.41 1.68
C ILE A 64 -2.48 9.43 1.18
N HIS A 65 -2.64 10.55 1.89
CA HIS A 65 -3.56 11.62 1.50
C HIS A 65 -3.14 12.33 0.21
N SER A 66 -1.84 12.51 -0.02
CA SER A 66 -1.34 13.07 -1.29
C SER A 66 -1.74 12.18 -2.46
N VAL A 67 -1.53 10.86 -2.35
CA VAL A 67 -1.87 9.90 -3.43
C VAL A 67 -3.37 9.71 -3.57
N GLU A 68 -4.14 9.78 -2.49
CA GLU A 68 -5.60 9.81 -2.53
C GLU A 68 -6.10 10.99 -3.38
N TYR A 69 -5.56 12.17 -3.15
CA TYR A 69 -5.97 13.40 -3.82
C TYR A 69 -5.51 13.46 -5.28
N THR A 70 -4.23 13.13 -5.56
CA THR A 70 -3.68 13.19 -6.92
C THR A 70 -4.08 12.01 -7.78
N GLN A 71 -4.37 10.85 -7.15
CA GLN A 71 -4.53 9.57 -7.83
C GLN A 71 -3.33 9.21 -8.73
N GLU A 72 -2.15 9.70 -8.38
CA GLU A 72 -0.89 9.42 -9.06
C GLU A 72 0.04 8.59 -8.17
N THR A 73 0.85 7.75 -8.80
CA THR A 73 1.87 6.98 -8.08
C THR A 73 2.99 7.92 -7.62
N LEU A 74 3.29 7.89 -6.33
CA LEU A 74 4.45 8.55 -5.74
C LEU A 74 5.55 7.52 -5.48
N ALA A 75 6.71 7.70 -6.11
CA ALA A 75 7.90 6.90 -5.84
C ALA A 75 9.02 7.85 -5.44
N LEU A 76 9.62 7.62 -4.28
CA LEU A 76 10.76 8.38 -3.76
C LEU A 76 11.96 7.45 -3.63
N ASP A 77 13.08 7.84 -4.24
CA ASP A 77 14.31 7.07 -4.17
C ASP A 77 14.96 7.17 -2.78
N ASP A 78 14.90 8.35 -2.17
CA ASP A 78 15.34 8.64 -0.80
C ASP A 78 14.42 9.66 -0.09
N ALA A 79 13.40 9.17 0.62
CA ALA A 79 12.38 9.98 1.29
C ALA A 79 12.92 10.85 2.43
N VAL A 80 14.07 10.51 3.03
CA VAL A 80 14.73 11.38 4.02
C VAL A 80 15.35 12.61 3.36
N SER A 81 15.79 12.49 2.09
CA SER A 81 16.44 13.58 1.35
C SER A 81 15.48 14.43 0.51
N GLU A 82 14.31 13.88 0.16
CA GLU A 82 13.31 14.50 -0.72
C GLU A 82 12.48 15.56 0.04
N SER A 83 12.57 16.81 -0.41
CA SER A 83 12.13 17.99 0.35
C SER A 83 10.63 18.03 0.66
N SER A 84 9.78 17.48 -0.22
CA SER A 84 8.32 17.55 -0.07
C SER A 84 7.76 16.71 1.08
N PHE A 85 8.48 15.66 1.51
CA PHE A 85 8.01 14.72 2.53
C PHE A 85 9.02 14.45 3.66
N SER A 86 10.24 14.98 3.56
CA SER A 86 11.30 14.85 4.59
C SER A 86 10.94 15.39 5.99
N THR A 87 9.92 16.26 6.09
CA THR A 87 9.41 16.79 7.37
C THR A 87 8.28 15.97 7.96
N ASP A 88 7.84 14.90 7.30
CA ASP A 88 6.82 14.03 7.83
C ASP A 88 7.34 13.29 9.09
N PRO A 89 6.61 13.32 10.22
CA PRO A 89 7.06 12.69 11.46
C PRO A 89 7.33 11.18 11.33
N TYR A 90 6.55 10.48 10.51
CA TYR A 90 6.74 9.04 10.28
C TYR A 90 8.06 8.80 9.53
N ILE A 91 8.31 9.54 8.44
CA ILE A 91 9.56 9.39 7.67
C ILE A 91 10.78 9.70 8.53
N GLN A 92 10.71 10.73 9.37
CA GLN A 92 11.81 11.07 10.28
C GLN A 92 12.03 10.00 11.36
N HIS A 93 10.96 9.41 11.87
CA HIS A 93 11.07 8.38 12.90
C HIS A 93 11.60 7.05 12.33
N HIS A 94 11.06 6.62 11.20
CA HIS A 94 11.38 5.34 10.56
C HIS A 94 12.63 5.39 9.65
N GLN A 95 13.17 6.59 9.39
CA GLN A 95 14.31 6.81 8.51
C GLN A 95 14.10 6.19 7.12
N THR A 96 12.88 6.34 6.58
CA THR A 96 12.45 5.68 5.35
C THR A 96 13.32 6.09 4.17
N ARG A 97 14.02 5.14 3.55
CA ARG A 97 14.93 5.40 2.42
C ARG A 97 14.13 5.38 1.13
N SER A 98 13.81 4.22 0.59
CA SER A 98 12.90 4.14 -0.57
C SER A 98 11.45 4.05 -0.15
N LEU A 99 10.57 4.74 -0.87
CA LEU A 99 9.14 4.73 -0.63
C LEU A 99 8.37 4.63 -1.96
N LEU A 100 7.31 3.83 -1.96
CA LEU A 100 6.37 3.73 -3.05
C LEU A 100 4.94 3.75 -2.52
N CYS A 101 4.13 4.66 -3.05
CA CYS A 101 2.72 4.76 -2.76
C CYS A 101 1.94 4.80 -4.08
N MET A 102 1.12 3.76 -4.31
CA MET A 102 0.41 3.53 -5.57
C MET A 102 -1.10 3.52 -5.35
N PRO A 103 -1.88 4.31 -6.10
CA PRO A 103 -3.33 4.24 -6.06
C PRO A 103 -3.81 2.96 -6.77
N ILE A 104 -4.85 2.35 -6.22
CA ILE A 104 -5.56 1.22 -6.80
C ILE A 104 -6.82 1.78 -7.45
N LEU A 105 -6.85 1.77 -8.78
CA LEU A 105 -7.92 2.36 -9.55
C LEU A 105 -8.73 1.30 -10.27
N LYS A 106 -10.05 1.45 -10.23
CA LYS A 106 -10.99 0.73 -11.10
C LYS A 106 -11.77 1.75 -11.90
N GLN A 107 -11.74 1.66 -13.24
CA GLN A 107 -12.51 2.57 -14.10
C GLN A 107 -12.34 4.05 -13.70
N ASN A 108 -11.08 4.45 -13.40
CA ASN A 108 -10.73 5.79 -12.90
C ASN A 108 -11.29 6.19 -11.53
N GLN A 109 -11.83 5.24 -10.76
CA GLN A 109 -12.24 5.45 -9.37
C GLN A 109 -11.24 4.81 -8.42
N LEU A 110 -10.85 5.55 -7.38
CA LEU A 110 -9.98 5.05 -6.32
C LEU A 110 -10.75 4.02 -5.48
N ILE A 111 -10.19 2.81 -5.36
CA ILE A 111 -10.73 1.75 -4.50
C ILE A 111 -9.80 1.43 -3.33
N GLY A 112 -8.57 1.92 -3.36
CA GLY A 112 -7.57 1.70 -2.32
C GLY A 112 -6.21 2.28 -2.69
N ILE A 113 -5.23 2.09 -1.81
CA ILE A 113 -3.84 2.53 -1.96
C ILE A 113 -2.92 1.41 -1.47
N LEU A 114 -1.88 1.11 -2.24
CA LEU A 114 -0.76 0.28 -1.82
C LEU A 114 0.38 1.17 -1.36
N TYR A 115 0.85 0.95 -0.14
CA TYR A 115 2.04 1.57 0.41
C TYR A 115 3.14 0.54 0.58
N LEU A 116 4.36 0.87 0.17
CA LEU A 116 5.56 0.05 0.31
C LEU A 116 6.75 0.92 0.71
N GLU A 117 7.62 0.41 1.57
CA GLU A 117 8.84 1.10 1.97
C GLU A 117 10.03 0.16 2.13
N ASN A 118 11.22 0.72 2.01
CA ASN A 118 12.47 0.07 2.35
C ASN A 118 13.36 1.07 3.11
N ASN A 119 13.73 0.70 4.33
CA ASN A 119 14.48 1.58 5.23
C ASN A 119 16.00 1.35 5.15
N LEU A 120 16.44 0.38 4.33
CA LEU A 120 17.84 -0.04 4.22
C LEU A 120 18.52 0.48 2.94
N SER A 121 17.77 0.65 1.86
CA SER A 121 18.31 0.96 0.52
C SER A 121 17.53 2.06 -0.16
N THR A 122 18.24 2.89 -0.94
CA THR A 122 17.66 3.92 -1.82
C THR A 122 17.43 3.36 -3.23
N GLY A 123 16.53 3.99 -4.00
CA GLY A 123 16.24 3.60 -5.38
C GLY A 123 15.72 2.16 -5.55
N VAL A 124 15.07 1.58 -4.53
CA VAL A 124 14.58 0.19 -4.58
C VAL A 124 13.47 0.01 -5.62
N PHE A 125 12.60 1.02 -5.77
CA PHE A 125 11.43 0.96 -6.62
C PHE A 125 11.72 1.44 -8.05
N THR A 126 12.57 0.70 -8.76
CA THR A 126 12.96 1.03 -10.14
C THR A 126 11.76 0.96 -11.11
N SER A 127 11.88 1.62 -12.26
CA SER A 127 10.84 1.62 -13.31
C SER A 127 10.40 0.21 -13.73
N ASP A 128 11.32 -0.75 -13.84
CA ASP A 128 10.99 -2.13 -14.19
C ASP A 128 10.16 -2.82 -13.11
N ARG A 129 10.51 -2.60 -11.83
CA ARG A 129 9.74 -3.12 -10.69
C ARG A 129 8.36 -2.48 -10.61
N LEU A 130 8.26 -1.18 -10.87
CA LEU A 130 6.99 -0.46 -10.94
C LEU A 130 6.07 -1.02 -12.02
N GLN A 131 6.61 -1.40 -13.19
CA GLN A 131 5.80 -2.03 -14.25
C GLN A 131 5.23 -3.38 -13.79
N VAL A 132 6.06 -4.22 -13.16
CA VAL A 132 5.61 -5.51 -12.60
C VAL A 132 4.54 -5.29 -11.53
N LEU A 133 4.78 -4.36 -10.59
CA LEU A 133 3.82 -4.02 -9.54
C LEU A 133 2.51 -3.50 -10.12
N LYS A 134 2.54 -2.64 -11.14
CA LYS A 134 1.32 -2.14 -11.80
C LYS A 134 0.47 -3.27 -12.40
N LEU A 135 1.11 -4.29 -12.99
CA LEU A 135 0.42 -5.47 -13.51
C LEU A 135 -0.19 -6.31 -12.37
N LEU A 136 0.59 -6.57 -11.32
CA LEU A 136 0.10 -7.29 -10.13
C LEU A 136 -1.06 -6.56 -9.47
N MET A 137 -0.97 -5.23 -9.34
CA MET A 137 -2.01 -4.38 -8.76
C MET A 137 -3.29 -4.39 -9.57
N THR A 138 -3.18 -4.42 -10.91
CA THR A 138 -4.35 -4.53 -11.79
C THR A 138 -5.12 -5.84 -11.53
N GLN A 139 -4.40 -6.96 -11.37
CA GLN A 139 -5.03 -8.25 -11.04
C GLN A 139 -5.54 -8.30 -9.59
N ALA A 140 -4.81 -7.70 -8.66
CA ALA A 140 -5.19 -7.58 -7.26
C ALA A 140 -6.51 -6.80 -7.13
N ALA A 141 -6.65 -5.67 -7.80
CA ALA A 141 -7.86 -4.84 -7.81
C ALA A 141 -9.12 -5.65 -8.20
N ILE A 142 -9.02 -6.43 -9.27
CA ILE A 142 -10.12 -7.31 -9.74
C ILE A 142 -10.45 -8.36 -8.68
N SER A 143 -9.43 -8.97 -8.07
CA SER A 143 -9.62 -10.05 -7.09
C SER A 143 -10.21 -9.52 -5.77
N LEU A 144 -9.73 -8.35 -5.31
CA LEU A 144 -10.22 -7.67 -4.12
C LEU A 144 -11.69 -7.29 -4.28
N GLU A 145 -12.08 -6.76 -5.44
CA GLU A 145 -13.47 -6.41 -5.71
C GLU A 145 -14.38 -7.63 -5.76
N ASN A 146 -13.96 -8.69 -6.46
CA ASN A 146 -14.71 -9.93 -6.50
C ASN A 146 -14.97 -10.43 -5.09
N ALA A 147 -13.92 -10.51 -4.27
CA ALA A 147 -14.04 -11.00 -2.91
C ALA A 147 -14.89 -10.08 -2.01
N ARG A 148 -14.77 -8.75 -2.13
CA ARG A 148 -15.63 -7.79 -1.41
C ARG A 148 -17.11 -7.93 -1.80
N SER A 149 -17.40 -8.14 -3.08
CA SER A 149 -18.78 -8.39 -3.56
C SER A 149 -19.36 -9.68 -2.98
N TYR A 150 -18.53 -10.70 -2.75
CA TYR A 150 -18.97 -11.96 -2.14
C TYR A 150 -19.17 -11.88 -0.62
N GLU A 151 -18.52 -10.95 0.09
CA GLU A 151 -18.78 -10.70 1.52
C GLU A 151 -20.13 -10.01 1.71
N HIS A 152 -20.44 -8.98 0.91
CA HIS A 152 -21.75 -8.29 0.98
C HIS A 152 -22.95 -9.15 0.59
N LEU A 153 -22.75 -10.28 -0.09
CA LEU A 153 -23.81 -11.24 -0.45
C LEU A 153 -24.04 -12.32 0.60
N LYS A 154 -23.20 -12.38 1.65
CA LYS A 154 -23.28 -13.37 2.73
C LYS A 154 -23.85 -12.82 4.04
N ASP A 155 -24.14 -11.53 4.08
CA ASP A 155 -24.98 -10.88 5.09
C ASP A 155 -26.44 -10.83 4.62
#